data_AF-A0A0C4ENE1-F1
#
_entry.id   AF-A0A0C4ENE1-F1
#
_cell.length_a   1.000
_cell.length_b   1.000
_cell.length_c   1.000
_cell.angle_alpha   90.00
_cell.angle_beta   90.00
_cell.angle_gamma   90.00
#
_symmetry.space_group_name_H-M   'P 1'
#
loop_
_entity.id
_entity.type
_entity.pdbx_description
1 polymer ?
#
loop_
_entity_poly.entity_id
_entity_poly.type
_entity_poly.pdbx_seq_one_letter_code
_entity_poly.pdbx_strand_id
1 'polypeptide(L)'
;MGYIGGSPRFPRTAFSIRLLQFHHILWKRSSVAMSPFSKAIDEFLDAYNPLILVQNNSDDTDIRTLSSAVDAYREMMRREKCISELMHDLGPMDKLADVCPKCFGPHVPGKQ
;
A
#
# COMPACT_ATOMS: atom_id res chain seq x y z
N MET A 1 14.60 -7.72 3.65
CA MET A 1 13.13 -7.91 3.80
C MET A 1 12.64 -6.86 4.77
N GLY A 2 11.92 -5.84 4.29
CA GLY A 2 11.49 -4.72 5.14
C GLY A 2 10.11 -4.93 5.76
N TYR A 3 9.92 -4.37 6.96
CA TYR A 3 8.67 -4.38 7.70
C TYR A 3 8.28 -2.95 8.09
N ILE A 4 6.98 -2.69 8.20
CA ILE A 4 6.42 -1.42 8.67
C ILE A 4 5.63 -1.71 9.95
N GLY A 5 5.95 -0.97 11.01
CA GLY A 5 5.23 -1.08 12.28
C GLY A 5 3.81 -0.53 12.17
N GLY A 6 2.85 -1.17 12.83
CA GLY A 6 1.48 -0.69 12.92
C GLY A 6 1.31 0.53 13.84
N SER A 7 2.38 0.95 14.54
CA SER A 7 2.41 2.17 15.34
C SER A 7 3.77 2.87 15.25
N PRO A 8 3.84 4.20 15.43
CA PRO A 8 5.05 4.99 15.13
C PRO A 8 6.13 4.95 16.21
N ARG A 9 5.76 4.76 17.49
CA ARG A 9 6.72 4.88 18.61
C ARG A 9 7.17 3.54 19.16
N PHE A 10 6.24 2.58 19.31
CA PHE A 10 6.52 1.23 19.81
C PHE A 10 5.54 0.24 19.16
N PRO A 11 5.86 -0.27 17.96
CA PRO A 11 4.99 -1.20 17.25
C PRO A 11 4.92 -2.54 18.00
N ARG A 12 3.70 -2.92 18.42
CA ARG A 12 3.44 -4.29 18.90
C ARG A 12 3.30 -5.28 17.76
N THR A 13 2.82 -4.81 16.61
CA THR A 13 2.66 -5.57 15.37
C THR A 13 3.42 -4.89 14.24
N ALA A 14 3.99 -5.69 13.35
CA ALA A 14 4.69 -5.22 12.17
C ALA A 14 4.27 -6.04 10.96
N PHE A 15 4.05 -5.36 9.84
CA PHE A 15 3.59 -5.97 8.60
C PHE A 15 4.69 -5.95 7.57
N SER A 16 4.82 -7.04 6.80
CA SER A 16 5.82 -7.09 5.73
C SER A 16 5.45 -6.12 4.61
N ILE A 17 6.44 -5.44 4.03
CA ILE A 17 6.20 -4.52 2.90
C ILE A 17 5.56 -5.27 1.71
N ARG A 18 5.90 -6.55 1.53
CA ARG A 18 5.31 -7.40 0.47
C ARG A 18 3.81 -7.61 0.67
N LEU A 19 3.36 -7.81 1.92
CA LEU A 19 1.93 -7.94 2.24
C LEU A 19 1.18 -6.63 1.96
N LEU A 20 1.78 -5.50 2.33
CA LEU A 20 1.20 -4.18 2.07
C LEU A 20 1.14 -3.87 0.56
N GLN A 21 2.17 -4.25 -0.19
CA GLN A 21 2.17 -4.15 -1.66
C GLN A 21 1.08 -5.03 -2.28
N PHE A 22 0.92 -6.27 -1.79
CA PHE A 22 -0.13 -7.18 -2.26
C PHE A 22 -1.52 -6.58 -2.02
N HIS A 23 -1.78 -6.05 -0.82
CA HIS A 23 -3.01 -5.35 -0.51
C HIS A 23 -3.23 -4.14 -1.43
N HIS A 24 -2.18 -3.34 -1.71
CA HIS A 24 -2.28 -2.19 -2.60
C HIS A 24 -2.70 -2.59 -4.02
N ILE A 25 -2.16 -3.70 -4.55
CA ILE A 25 -2.52 -4.24 -5.87
C ILE A 25 -3.99 -4.71 -5.88
N LEU A 26 -4.40 -5.46 -4.85
CA LEU A 26 -5.78 -5.92 -4.70
C LEU A 26 -6.76 -4.75 -4.62
N TRP A 27 -6.44 -3.72 -3.84
CA TRP A 27 -7.25 -2.51 -3.76
C TRP A 27 -7.37 -1.82 -5.13
N LYS A 28 -6.27 -1.71 -5.89
CA LYS A 28 -6.26 -1.09 -7.22
C LYS A 28 -7.06 -1.89 -8.27
N ARG A 29 -7.11 -3.22 -8.17
CA ARG A 29 -7.74 -4.11 -9.17
C ARG A 29 -9.17 -4.54 -8.83
N SER A 30 -9.48 -4.66 -7.55
CA SER A 30 -10.72 -5.28 -7.06
C SER A 30 -11.40 -4.49 -5.94
N SER A 31 -10.94 -3.28 -5.63
CA SER A 31 -11.54 -2.39 -4.61
C SER A 31 -11.74 -3.04 -3.24
N VAL A 32 -10.82 -3.93 -2.84
CA VAL A 32 -10.90 -4.64 -1.57
C VAL A 32 -10.80 -3.65 -0.41
N ALA A 33 -11.78 -3.67 0.48
CA ALA A 33 -11.77 -2.87 1.69
C ALA A 33 -10.80 -3.45 2.75
N MET A 34 -10.30 -2.60 3.65
CA MET A 34 -9.36 -3.00 4.70
C MET A 34 -9.94 -4.07 5.65
N SER A 35 -11.21 -3.93 6.02
CA SER A 35 -11.87 -4.84 6.97
C SER A 35 -11.94 -6.29 6.47
N PRO A 36 -12.47 -6.61 5.27
CA PRO A 36 -12.49 -7.98 4.78
C PRO A 36 -11.07 -8.52 4.52
N PHE A 37 -10.12 -7.67 4.12
CA PHE A 37 -8.74 -8.10 3.93
C PHE A 37 -8.06 -8.51 5.25
N SER A 38 -8.26 -7.73 6.33
CA SER A 38 -7.74 -8.08 7.66
C SER A 38 -8.29 -9.43 8.10
N LYS A 39 -9.62 -9.60 8.07
CA LYS A 39 -10.27 -10.85 8.47
C LYS A 39 -9.81 -12.06 7.65
N ALA A 40 -9.62 -11.89 6.34
CA ALA A 40 -9.12 -12.95 5.48
C ALA A 40 -7.68 -13.34 5.82
N ILE A 41 -6.83 -12.38 6.22
CA ILE A 41 -5.49 -12.68 6.71
C ILE A 41 -5.57 -13.41 8.05
N ASP A 42 -6.40 -12.93 8.97
CA ASP A 42 -6.56 -13.55 10.29
C ASP A 42 -7.01 -15.01 10.13
N GLU A 43 -8.04 -15.28 9.32
CA GLU A 43 -8.52 -16.63 8.99
C GLU A 43 -7.44 -17.49 8.31
N PHE A 44 -6.68 -16.92 7.38
CA PHE A 44 -5.58 -17.63 6.71
C PHE A 44 -4.45 -18.01 7.67
N LEU A 45 -4.13 -17.15 8.64
CA LEU A 45 -3.09 -17.40 9.64
C LEU A 45 -3.57 -18.36 10.74
N ASP A 46 -4.83 -18.27 11.15
CA ASP A 46 -5.45 -19.14 12.15
C ASP A 46 -5.50 -20.61 11.68
N ALA A 47 -5.71 -20.85 10.39
CA ALA A 47 -5.76 -22.20 9.82
C ALA A 47 -4.49 -23.04 10.07
N TYR A 48 -3.34 -22.39 10.32
CA TYR A 48 -2.05 -23.06 10.49
C TYR A 48 -1.43 -22.88 11.89
N ASN A 49 -2.16 -22.31 12.85
CA ASN A 49 -1.65 -22.03 14.19
C ASN A 49 -2.52 -22.70 15.26
N PRO A 50 -1.94 -23.39 16.28
CA PRO A 50 -2.72 -23.75 17.47
C PRO A 50 -3.35 -22.48 18.07
N LEU A 51 -4.67 -22.51 18.30
CA LEU A 51 -5.42 -21.38 18.85
C LEU A 51 -4.83 -20.94 20.18
N ILE A 52 -4.01 -19.88 20.17
CA ILE A 52 -3.53 -19.23 21.39
C ILE A 52 -4.64 -18.27 21.81
N LEU A 53 -5.55 -18.77 22.67
CA LEU A 53 -6.63 -17.98 23.25
C LEU A 53 -6.02 -16.96 24.22
N VAL A 54 -5.82 -15.72 23.76
CA VAL A 54 -5.48 -14.59 24.63
C VAL A 54 -6.76 -14.14 25.34
N GLN A 55 -6.68 -13.89 26.65
CA GLN A 55 -7.81 -13.56 27.53
C GLN A 55 -8.60 -12.28 27.15
N ASN A 56 -8.14 -11.49 26.18
CA ASN A 56 -8.71 -10.19 25.82
C ASN A 56 -9.03 -10.12 24.32
N ASN A 57 -10.32 -10.26 23.99
CA ASN A 57 -10.89 -9.99 22.67
C ASN A 57 -10.86 -8.48 22.37
N SER A 58 -9.81 -8.01 21.72
CA SER A 58 -9.80 -6.66 21.15
C SER A 58 -9.53 -6.71 19.65
N ASP A 59 -10.41 -7.41 18.91
CA ASP A 59 -10.39 -7.58 17.45
C ASP A 59 -10.21 -6.26 16.68
N ASP A 60 -10.63 -5.15 17.29
CA ASP A 60 -10.55 -3.81 16.71
C ASP A 60 -9.12 -3.23 16.67
N THR A 61 -8.20 -3.79 17.46
CA THR A 61 -6.80 -3.29 17.52
C THR A 61 -6.04 -3.66 16.25
N ASP A 62 -6.25 -4.87 15.72
CA ASP A 62 -5.46 -5.39 14.62
C ASP A 62 -5.80 -4.70 13.30
N ILE A 63 -7.09 -4.44 13.04
CA ILE A 63 -7.56 -3.65 11.89
C ILE A 63 -6.94 -2.24 11.92
N ARG A 64 -6.91 -1.59 13.09
CA ARG A 64 -6.35 -0.24 13.24
C ARG A 64 -4.84 -0.21 12.99
N THR A 65 -4.11 -1.22 13.48
CA THR A 65 -2.66 -1.32 13.23
C THR A 65 -2.34 -1.60 11.77
N LEU A 66 -3.12 -2.47 11.10
CA LEU A 66 -2.95 -2.77 9.68
C LEU A 66 -3.28 -1.55 8.81
N SER A 67 -4.38 -0.83 9.11
CA SER A 67 -4.72 0.41 8.41
C SER A 67 -3.60 1.44 8.53
N SER A 68 -3.08 1.64 9.74
CA SER A 68 -1.96 2.57 9.98
C SER A 68 -0.72 2.20 9.17
N ALA A 69 -0.40 0.92 9.05
CA ALA A 69 0.72 0.45 8.24
C ALA A 69 0.47 0.63 6.73
N VAL A 70 -0.76 0.41 6.25
CA VAL A 70 -1.15 0.66 4.85
C VAL A 70 -1.06 2.14 4.51
N ASP A 71 -1.49 3.02 5.43
CA ASP A 71 -1.40 4.47 5.23
C ASP A 71 0.05 4.94 5.21
N ALA A 72 0.90 4.44 6.12
CA ALA A 72 2.33 4.70 6.08
C ALA A 72 2.99 4.22 4.77
N TYR A 73 2.59 3.05 4.27
CA TYR A 73 3.06 2.53 2.98
C TYR A 73 2.62 3.41 1.80
N ARG A 74 1.36 3.88 1.80
CA ARG A 74 0.85 4.78 0.75
C ARG A 74 1.55 6.14 0.77
N GLU A 75 1.84 6.68 1.95
CA GLU A 75 2.62 7.90 2.11
C GLU A 75 4.06 7.74 1.61
N MET A 76 4.67 6.58 1.86
CA MET A 76 5.98 6.26 1.30
C MET A 76 5.95 6.28 -0.24
N MET A 77 4.96 5.66 -0.88
CA MET A 77 4.82 5.69 -2.35
C MET A 77 4.53 7.10 -2.88
N ARG A 78 3.76 7.92 -2.15
CA ARG A 78 3.56 9.33 -2.51
C ARG A 78 4.88 10.10 -2.52
N ARG A 79 5.69 9.93 -1.47
CA ARG A 79 6.99 10.60 -1.36
C ARG A 79 7.97 10.12 -2.42
N GLU A 80 7.99 8.83 -2.72
CA GLU A 80 8.76 8.27 -3.83
C GLU A 80 8.39 8.96 -5.15
N LYS A 81 7.09 9.12 -5.43
CA LYS A 81 6.63 9.85 -6.62
C LYS A 81 7.08 11.31 -6.61
N CYS A 82 6.93 12.03 -5.49
CA CYS A 82 7.35 13.42 -5.39
C CYS A 82 8.87 13.59 -5.58
N ILE A 83 9.68 12.70 -4.99
CA ILE A 83 11.14 12.70 -5.18
C ILE A 83 11.46 12.42 -6.65
N SER A 84 10.81 11.42 -7.26
CA SER A 84 11.00 11.13 -8.69
C SER A 84 10.65 12.33 -9.56
N GLU A 85 9.54 13.02 -9.29
CA GLU A 85 9.14 14.22 -10.02
C GLU A 85 10.15 15.36 -9.87
N LEU A 86 10.70 15.55 -8.66
CA LEU A 86 11.74 16.54 -8.39
C LEU A 86 13.06 16.20 -9.09
N MET A 87 13.50 14.95 -9.05
CA MET A 87 14.79 14.55 -9.65
C MET A 87 14.78 14.61 -11.17
N HIS A 88 13.62 14.42 -11.81
CA HIS A 88 13.47 14.50 -13.26
C HIS A 88 13.09 15.91 -13.74
N ASP A 89 12.98 16.91 -12.85
CA ASP A 89 12.49 18.26 -13.14
C ASP A 89 11.21 18.25 -14.01
N LEU A 90 10.28 17.32 -13.73
CA LEU A 90 9.11 17.11 -14.58
C LEU A 90 8.22 18.36 -14.58
N GLY A 91 8.08 18.96 -15.76
CA GLY A 91 7.16 20.05 -15.98
C GLY A 91 5.71 19.59 -15.85
N PRO A 92 4.75 20.54 -15.73
CA PRO A 92 3.33 20.21 -15.71
C PRO A 92 2.87 19.46 -16.97
N MET A 93 3.52 19.70 -18.12
CA MET A 93 3.25 18.98 -19.37
C MET A 93 3.70 17.52 -19.32
N ASP A 94 4.84 17.23 -18.70
CA ASP A 94 5.33 15.85 -18.59
C ASP A 94 4.44 15.02 -17.66
N LYS A 95 3.90 15.64 -16.59
CA LYS A 95 2.91 15.00 -15.72
C LYS A 95 1.60 14.66 -16.46
N LEU A 96 1.21 15.48 -17.42
CA LEU A 96 0.06 15.21 -18.30
C LEU A 96 0.38 14.16 -19.35
N ALA A 97 1.61 14.14 -19.87
CA ALA A 97 2.09 13.11 -20.78
C ALA A 97 2.08 11.71 -20.14
N ASP A 98 2.35 11.63 -18.84
CA ASP A 98 2.22 10.39 -18.05
C ASP A 98 0.78 9.84 -18.01
N VAL A 99 -0.22 10.73 -18.05
CA VAL A 99 -1.65 10.35 -18.07
C VAL A 99 -2.09 9.98 -19.49
N CYS A 100 -1.72 10.79 -20.47
CA CYS A 100 -2.01 10.55 -21.87
C CYS A 100 -0.82 10.93 -22.75
N PRO A 101 0.06 9.97 -23.08
CA PRO A 101 1.23 10.24 -23.91
C PRO A 101 0.85 10.59 -25.34
N LYS A 102 -0.34 10.19 -25.80
CA LYS A 102 -0.85 10.52 -27.13
C LYS A 102 -1.21 12.01 -27.26
N CYS A 103 -1.74 12.63 -26.21
CA CYS A 103 -2.19 14.02 -26.24
C CYS A 103 -1.10 15.02 -25.86
N PHE A 104 -0.26 14.66 -24.88
CA PHE A 104 0.70 15.59 -24.27
C PHE A 104 2.16 15.15 -24.36
N GLY A 105 2.42 13.94 -24.89
CA GLY A 105 3.78 13.46 -25.10
C GLY A 105 4.45 14.09 -26.32
N PRO A 106 5.79 13.94 -26.43
CA PRO A 106 6.53 14.47 -27.58
C PRO A 106 6.03 13.83 -28.87
N HIS A 107 5.88 14.65 -29.91
CA HIS A 107 5.43 14.17 -31.21
C HIS A 107 6.52 13.33 -31.87
N VAL A 108 6.30 12.02 -31.98
CA VAL A 108 7.23 11.10 -32.64
C VAL A 108 6.84 11.00 -34.11
N PRO A 109 7.66 11.48 -35.06
CA PRO A 109 7.33 11.38 -36.48
C PRO A 109 7.29 9.90 -36.89
N GLY A 110 6.19 9.46 -37.51
CA GLY A 110 6.07 8.12 -38.13
C GLY A 110 5.06 7.15 -37.50
N LYS A 111 4.34 7.51 -36.43
CA LYS A 111 3.18 6.75 -35.96
C LYS A 111 1.89 7.47 -36.38
N GLN A 112 1.26 6.98 -37.44
CA GLN A 112 -0.15 7.29 -37.77
C GLN A 112 -1.08 6.34 -36.99
#